data_AF-A0A4C2A8Q5-F1
#
_entry.id   AF-A0A4C2A8Q5-F1
#
_cell.length_a   1.000
_cell.length_b   1.000
_cell.length_c   1.000
_cell.angle_alpha   90.00
_cell.angle_beta   90.00
_cell.angle_gamma   90.00
#
_symmetry.space_group_name_H-M   'P 1'
#
loop_
_entity.id
_entity.type
_entity.pdbx_description
1 polymer ?
#
loop_
_entity_poly.entity_id
_entity_poly.type
_entity_poly.pdbx_seq_one_letter_code
_entity_poly.pdbx_strand_id
1 'polypeptide(L)'
;MAHRGKLNVLSGLLRCPPVKIFHKISGNPEFPDEAASACDISTHLSSSTDITINGKSVRVSLLNNPSHLEAINPVSMGKTRSKQMYLKEGDYSPDGSSRMGDKVLNVQIHGDAAFTGQGVNQETLMLTQAPHFHVGGSIHVVVNNQVGFTLPANRGRSSRYVTDLAKAIATSHTRQRRPPRDKTIICRNTYQTTQTYEDSFSVLLSEASGESDEHSLRVPARVPEGCFRGLQLLPEIGAQRAGRPDVHEPSTLQEDPFEIKTYFDEQWFRTTAAPSAVETWDTGVDTNLLKLVAVKSVQVPSDFHVHPHLDKVHIKGRLARINEGKDLDWATAEVLQPLWLRSLPYRTERGSLLMEGRHVRLSGEDVGRGTFSHRHVMLVDQSTGNTYL
;
A
#
# COMPACT_ATOMS: atom_id res chain seq x y z
N MET A 1 4.23 6.04 5.91
CA MET A 1 5.09 6.61 6.96
C MET A 1 4.27 7.59 7.78
N ALA A 2 4.38 7.55 9.11
CA ALA A 2 3.76 8.54 10.01
C ALA A 2 4.44 9.92 9.95
N HIS A 3 4.09 10.85 10.84
CA HIS A 3 4.59 12.24 10.83
C HIS A 3 6.07 12.40 11.21
N ARG A 4 6.62 11.52 12.07
CA ARG A 4 7.96 11.67 12.67
C ARG A 4 9.06 11.64 11.60
N GLY A 5 9.74 12.78 11.39
CA GLY A 5 10.83 12.92 10.41
C GLY A 5 10.38 12.88 8.95
N LYS A 6 9.07 12.95 8.67
CA LYS A 6 8.52 12.83 7.32
C LYS A 6 8.94 14.01 6.43
N LEU A 7 8.97 15.23 6.96
CA LEU A 7 9.43 16.40 6.22
C LEU A 7 10.91 16.29 5.83
N ASN A 8 11.75 15.71 6.70
CA ASN A 8 13.16 15.45 6.40
C ASN A 8 13.32 14.40 5.29
N VAL A 9 12.50 13.34 5.29
CA VAL A 9 12.49 12.34 4.20
C VAL A 9 12.02 12.98 2.89
N LEU A 10 10.97 13.80 2.94
CA LEU A 10 10.45 14.51 1.77
C LEU A 10 11.50 15.41 1.14
N SER A 11 12.09 16.34 1.91
CA SER A 11 13.06 17.30 1.37
C SER A 11 14.41 16.66 1.07
N GLY A 12 14.94 15.84 1.97
CA GLY A 12 16.30 15.31 1.87
C GLY A 12 16.45 14.12 0.92
N LEU A 13 15.48 13.20 0.89
CA LEU A 13 15.57 11.98 0.07
C LEU A 13 14.68 12.03 -1.17
N LEU A 14 13.43 12.49 -1.00
CA LEU A 14 12.43 12.46 -2.08
C LEU A 14 12.39 13.74 -2.91
N ARG A 15 13.40 14.61 -2.74
CA ARG A 15 13.58 15.85 -3.51
C ARG A 15 12.32 16.73 -3.56
N CYS A 16 11.50 16.67 -2.52
CA CYS A 16 10.35 17.55 -2.38
C CYS A 16 10.87 18.98 -2.17
N PRO A 17 10.49 19.95 -3.02
CA PRO A 17 10.98 21.31 -2.90
C PRO A 17 10.66 21.89 -1.52
N PRO A 18 11.65 22.39 -0.76
CA PRO A 18 11.40 23.00 0.55
C PRO A 18 10.41 24.15 0.49
N VAL A 19 10.40 24.91 -0.61
CA VAL A 19 9.42 25.99 -0.87
C VAL A 19 7.98 25.47 -0.81
N LYS A 20 7.69 24.28 -1.36
CA LYS A 20 6.34 23.67 -1.28
C LYS A 20 5.96 23.37 0.18
N ILE A 21 6.91 22.90 0.99
CA ILE A 21 6.70 22.60 2.41
C ILE A 21 6.44 23.91 3.18
N PHE A 22 7.27 24.93 2.98
CA PHE A 22 7.11 26.23 3.65
C PHE A 22 5.83 26.94 3.23
N HIS A 23 5.48 26.93 1.94
CA HIS A 23 4.21 27.44 1.43
C HIS A 23 3.04 26.85 2.22
N LYS A 24 3.06 25.54 2.46
CA LYS A 24 2.01 24.87 3.20
C LYS A 24 2.01 25.18 4.70
N ILE A 25 3.20 25.30 5.32
CA ILE A 25 3.33 25.70 6.73
C ILE A 25 2.80 27.11 6.96
N SER A 26 2.95 28.01 5.98
CA SER A 26 2.39 29.37 6.00
C SER A 26 0.86 29.43 5.87
N GLY A 27 0.17 28.27 5.75
CA GLY A 27 -1.28 28.19 5.65
C GLY A 27 -1.83 28.29 4.23
N ASN A 28 -0.97 28.37 3.21
CA ASN A 28 -1.40 28.48 1.82
C ASN A 28 -1.88 27.11 1.27
N PRO A 29 -2.71 27.09 0.21
CA PRO A 29 -3.19 25.86 -0.40
C PRO A 29 -2.05 25.03 -1.01
N GLU A 30 -2.23 23.71 -1.08
CA GLU A 30 -1.29 22.81 -1.76
C GLU A 30 -1.50 22.80 -3.29
N PHE A 31 -2.75 22.99 -3.72
CA PHE A 31 -3.17 22.90 -5.10
C PHE A 31 -3.59 24.27 -5.63
N PRO A 32 -3.54 24.49 -6.96
CA PRO A 32 -4.13 25.66 -7.59
C PRO A 32 -5.64 25.74 -7.33
N ASP A 33 -6.21 26.94 -7.40
CA ASP A 33 -7.65 27.16 -7.15
C ASP A 33 -8.52 26.37 -8.14
N GLU A 34 -8.04 26.16 -9.38
CA GLU A 34 -8.73 25.40 -10.43
C GLU A 34 -8.89 23.92 -10.07
N ALA A 35 -8.07 23.38 -9.17
CA ALA A 35 -8.16 21.99 -8.76
C ALA A 35 -9.40 21.69 -7.91
N ALA A 36 -10.11 22.72 -7.41
CA ALA A 36 -11.32 22.60 -6.58
C ALA A 36 -11.19 21.55 -5.45
N SER A 37 -10.00 21.44 -4.88
CA SER A 37 -9.61 20.34 -3.99
C SER A 37 -9.39 20.82 -2.57
N ALA A 38 -9.89 20.06 -1.60
CA ALA A 38 -9.52 20.27 -0.20
C ALA A 38 -8.04 19.92 -0.01
N CYS A 39 -7.31 20.81 0.66
CA CYS A 39 -5.93 20.55 1.05
C CYS A 39 -5.86 19.76 2.35
N ASP A 40 -4.67 19.24 2.67
CA ASP A 40 -4.40 18.54 3.94
C ASP A 40 -3.29 19.23 4.73
N ILE A 41 -2.87 18.73 5.90
CA ILE A 41 -1.76 19.32 6.67
C ILE A 41 -0.38 18.97 6.09
N SER A 42 0.65 19.74 6.43
CA SER A 42 2.02 19.58 5.88
C SER A 42 2.62 18.19 6.13
N THR A 43 2.27 17.54 7.23
CA THR A 43 2.73 16.18 7.55
C THR A 43 2.00 15.10 6.76
N HIS A 44 0.99 15.43 5.94
CA HIS A 44 0.28 14.49 5.06
C HIS A 44 0.75 14.53 3.61
N LEU A 45 1.65 15.48 3.28
CA LEU A 45 2.28 15.59 1.96
C LEU A 45 2.85 14.26 1.47
N SER A 46 2.75 14.03 0.17
CA SER A 46 3.33 12.90 -0.55
C SER A 46 4.33 13.39 -1.60
N SER A 47 5.17 12.47 -2.06
CA SER A 47 6.07 12.70 -3.18
C SER A 47 6.30 11.40 -3.92
N SER A 48 6.47 11.48 -5.23
CA SER A 48 7.00 10.39 -6.04
C SER A 48 8.13 10.91 -6.89
N THR A 49 9.28 10.25 -6.84
CA THR A 49 10.47 10.68 -7.57
C THR A 49 11.33 9.49 -7.98
N ASP A 50 12.09 9.66 -9.05
CA ASP A 50 13.11 8.71 -9.47
C ASP A 50 14.45 9.08 -8.84
N ILE A 51 15.04 8.12 -8.14
CA ILE A 51 16.36 8.26 -7.54
C ILE A 51 17.32 7.38 -8.33
N THR A 52 18.35 8.00 -8.91
CA THR A 52 19.43 7.28 -9.60
C THR A 52 20.57 7.00 -8.65
N ILE A 53 20.91 5.72 -8.45
CA ILE A 53 22.01 5.26 -7.61
C ILE A 53 22.83 4.26 -8.43
N ASN A 54 24.14 4.50 -8.56
CA ASN A 54 25.06 3.62 -9.31
C ASN A 54 24.59 3.30 -10.74
N GLY A 55 24.03 4.29 -11.44
CA GLY A 55 23.50 4.14 -12.80
C GLY A 55 22.17 3.39 -12.91
N LYS A 56 21.57 2.94 -11.80
CA LYS A 56 20.24 2.34 -11.76
C LYS A 56 19.23 3.35 -11.23
N SER A 57 18.07 3.43 -11.88
CA SER A 57 16.97 4.28 -11.42
C SER A 57 15.97 3.46 -10.60
N VAL A 58 15.55 3.99 -9.46
CA VAL A 58 14.50 3.43 -8.61
C VAL A 58 13.44 4.48 -8.36
N ARG A 59 12.18 4.16 -8.67
CA ARG A 59 11.04 5.03 -8.35
C ARG A 59 10.60 4.83 -6.91
N VAL A 60 10.64 5.90 -6.12
CA VAL A 60 10.15 5.91 -4.74
C VAL A 60 8.86 6.71 -4.68
N SER A 61 7.79 6.10 -4.16
CA SER A 61 6.49 6.74 -3.98
C SER A 61 6.08 6.72 -2.51
N LEU A 62 6.04 7.88 -1.87
CA LEU A 62 5.48 8.04 -0.53
C LEU A 62 3.97 8.31 -0.62
N LEU A 63 3.16 7.60 0.17
CA LEU A 63 1.71 7.78 0.17
C LEU A 63 1.26 8.95 1.04
N ASN A 64 0.17 9.61 0.63
CA ASN A 64 -0.63 10.44 1.50
C ASN A 64 -1.25 9.56 2.59
N ASN A 65 -1.37 10.09 3.82
CA ASN A 65 -1.95 9.36 4.94
C ASN A 65 -2.71 10.33 5.85
N PRO A 66 -3.79 9.90 6.50
CA PRO A 66 -4.44 10.70 7.53
C PRO A 66 -3.61 10.72 8.82
N SER A 67 -4.06 11.51 9.81
CA SER A 67 -3.50 11.54 11.16
C SER A 67 -3.74 10.25 11.94
N HIS A 68 -4.72 9.44 11.52
CA HIS A 68 -4.99 8.11 12.07
C HIS A 68 -3.78 7.20 11.81
N LEU A 69 -2.91 7.11 12.82
CA LEU A 69 -1.64 6.40 12.71
C LEU A 69 -1.88 4.95 12.26
N GLU A 70 -0.95 4.42 11.48
CA GLU A 70 -0.95 3.04 10.97
C GLU A 70 -2.04 2.69 9.94
N ALA A 71 -3.10 3.49 9.79
CA ALA A 71 -4.17 3.26 8.82
C ALA A 71 -3.67 3.18 7.35
N ILE A 72 -2.52 3.77 7.06
CA ILE A 72 -1.90 3.74 5.72
C ILE A 72 -1.18 2.43 5.40
N ASN A 73 -0.89 1.59 6.39
CA ASN A 73 -0.09 0.38 6.20
C ASN A 73 -0.73 -0.64 5.25
N PRO A 74 -2.00 -1.04 5.42
CA PRO A 74 -2.64 -1.95 4.46
C PRO A 74 -2.83 -1.30 3.08
N VAL A 75 -3.04 0.02 3.02
CA VAL A 75 -3.09 0.78 1.75
C VAL A 75 -1.76 0.74 1.02
N SER A 76 -0.62 0.80 1.74
CA SER A 76 0.71 0.68 1.15
C SER A 76 0.95 -0.71 0.56
N MET A 77 0.50 -1.77 1.25
CA MET A 77 0.53 -3.13 0.70
C MET A 77 -0.36 -3.25 -0.53
N GLY A 78 -1.59 -2.73 -0.50
CA GLY A 78 -2.50 -2.74 -1.65
C GLY A 78 -1.92 -2.04 -2.88
N LYS A 79 -1.31 -0.87 -2.72
CA LYS A 79 -0.62 -0.17 -3.81
C LYS A 79 0.63 -0.91 -4.29
N THR A 80 1.34 -1.60 -3.40
CA THR A 80 2.49 -2.43 -3.79
C THR A 80 2.02 -3.60 -4.65
N ARG A 81 0.99 -4.33 -4.20
CA ARG A 81 0.39 -5.45 -4.93
C ARG A 81 -0.13 -5.03 -6.31
N SER A 82 -0.74 -3.85 -6.42
CA SER A 82 -1.21 -3.35 -7.73
C SER A 82 -0.06 -3.02 -8.68
N LYS A 83 1.06 -2.48 -8.18
CA LYS A 83 2.28 -2.28 -9.00
C LYS A 83 2.91 -3.60 -9.42
N GLN A 84 2.96 -4.61 -8.54
CA GLN A 84 3.48 -5.95 -8.86
C GLN A 84 2.65 -6.61 -9.97
N MET A 85 1.33 -6.45 -9.91
CA MET A 85 0.43 -6.88 -10.98
C MET A 85 0.71 -6.16 -12.31
N TYR A 86 0.83 -4.83 -12.29
CA TYR A 86 1.13 -4.04 -13.49
C TYR A 86 2.48 -4.43 -14.12
N LEU A 87 3.48 -4.72 -13.30
CA LEU A 87 4.82 -5.13 -13.71
C LEU A 87 4.96 -6.64 -13.97
N LYS A 88 3.86 -7.39 -13.91
CA LYS A 88 3.78 -8.85 -14.13
C LYS A 88 4.84 -9.59 -13.32
N GLU A 89 4.77 -9.40 -12.00
CA GLU A 89 5.73 -9.92 -11.03
C GLU A 89 5.09 -10.99 -10.13
N GLY A 90 5.88 -11.97 -9.71
CA GLY A 90 5.45 -12.99 -8.75
C GLY A 90 4.24 -13.78 -9.23
N ASP A 91 3.17 -13.79 -8.41
CA ASP A 91 1.89 -14.43 -8.73
C ASP A 91 1.27 -13.94 -10.05
N TYR A 92 1.70 -12.79 -10.59
CA TYR A 92 1.24 -12.21 -11.86
C TYR A 92 2.21 -12.45 -13.03
N SER A 93 3.32 -13.14 -12.80
CA SER A 93 4.29 -13.50 -13.84
C SER A 93 3.70 -14.59 -14.75
N PRO A 94 3.61 -14.41 -16.08
CA PRO A 94 3.01 -15.40 -16.98
C PRO A 94 3.72 -16.75 -17.00
N ASP A 95 5.01 -16.75 -16.69
CA ASP A 95 5.94 -17.88 -16.80
C ASP A 95 6.49 -18.33 -15.43
N GLY A 96 6.03 -17.71 -14.33
CA GLY A 96 6.57 -17.98 -12.99
C GLY A 96 8.05 -17.63 -12.82
N SER A 97 8.64 -16.83 -13.73
CA SER A 97 10.07 -16.50 -13.71
C SER A 97 10.48 -15.51 -12.60
N SER A 98 9.51 -14.83 -11.99
CA SER A 98 9.74 -13.86 -10.92
C SER A 98 8.94 -14.21 -9.68
N ARG A 99 9.43 -13.75 -8.53
CA ARG A 99 8.78 -13.85 -7.23
C ARG A 99 8.19 -12.51 -6.84
N MET A 100 7.30 -12.54 -5.86
CA MET A 100 6.81 -11.30 -5.26
C MET A 100 7.96 -10.59 -4.56
N GLY A 101 8.15 -9.29 -4.81
CA GLY A 101 9.19 -8.48 -4.18
C GLY A 101 10.48 -8.33 -5.00
N ASP A 102 10.60 -8.97 -6.17
CA ASP A 102 11.73 -8.86 -7.09
C ASP A 102 11.85 -7.46 -7.74
N LYS A 103 10.73 -6.80 -8.08
CA LYS A 103 10.71 -5.49 -8.76
C LYS A 103 10.09 -4.38 -7.91
N VAL A 104 9.12 -4.71 -7.05
CA VAL A 104 8.46 -3.72 -6.18
C VAL A 104 8.56 -4.12 -4.72
N LEU A 105 9.08 -3.20 -3.90
CA LEU A 105 9.24 -3.38 -2.46
C LEU A 105 8.30 -2.46 -1.68
N ASN A 106 7.68 -2.99 -0.62
CA ASN A 106 6.91 -2.19 0.34
C ASN A 106 7.77 -1.82 1.55
N VAL A 107 7.73 -0.55 1.96
CA VAL A 107 8.42 -0.05 3.15
C VAL A 107 7.43 0.70 4.04
N GLN A 108 7.27 0.23 5.27
CA GLN A 108 6.40 0.81 6.28
C GLN A 108 7.23 1.42 7.42
N ILE A 109 6.85 2.61 7.86
CA ILE A 109 7.59 3.38 8.87
C ILE A 109 6.63 3.82 9.96
N HIS A 110 6.92 3.39 11.18
CA HIS A 110 6.03 3.42 12.33
C HIS A 110 6.60 4.27 13.47
N GLY A 111 5.73 4.80 14.33
CA GLY A 111 6.09 5.23 15.69
C GLY A 111 5.98 4.04 16.65
N ASP A 112 6.74 4.05 17.75
CA ASP A 112 6.75 2.92 18.68
C ASP A 112 5.40 2.66 19.35
N ALA A 113 4.77 3.69 19.91
CA ALA A 113 3.49 3.52 20.61
C ALA A 113 2.36 3.11 19.66
N ALA A 114 2.34 3.69 18.45
CA ALA A 114 1.32 3.38 17.46
C ALA A 114 1.50 1.97 16.87
N PHE A 115 2.75 1.52 16.69
CA PHE A 115 3.03 0.19 16.15
C PHE A 115 2.36 -0.91 16.97
N THR A 116 2.46 -0.85 18.31
CA THR A 116 1.84 -1.83 19.21
C THR A 116 0.40 -1.50 19.61
N GLY A 117 -0.02 -0.23 19.48
CA GLY A 117 -1.33 0.23 19.96
C GLY A 117 -2.46 0.17 18.93
N GLN A 118 -2.16 0.08 17.64
CA GLN A 118 -3.17 0.08 16.57
C GLN A 118 -3.39 -1.33 16.03
N GLY A 119 -4.62 -1.85 16.18
CA GLY A 119 -5.00 -3.20 15.74
C GLY A 119 -4.82 -3.45 14.24
N VAL A 120 -4.90 -2.41 13.41
CA VAL A 120 -4.66 -2.48 11.97
C VAL A 120 -3.28 -3.05 11.62
N ASN A 121 -2.27 -2.88 12.49
CA ASN A 121 -0.96 -3.50 12.28
C ASN A 121 -1.00 -5.01 12.46
N GLN A 122 -1.74 -5.50 13.45
CA GLN A 122 -1.93 -6.93 13.64
C GLN A 122 -2.64 -7.53 12.43
N GLU A 123 -3.73 -6.91 11.98
CA GLU A 123 -4.47 -7.34 10.78
C GLU A 123 -3.58 -7.33 9.54
N THR A 124 -2.82 -6.25 9.33
CA THR A 124 -1.90 -6.11 8.20
C THR A 124 -0.81 -7.19 8.23
N LEU A 125 -0.25 -7.50 9.40
CA LEU A 125 0.73 -8.58 9.57
C LEU A 125 0.12 -9.94 9.22
N MET A 126 -1.13 -10.21 9.57
CA MET A 126 -1.80 -11.48 9.21
C MET A 126 -2.03 -11.63 7.70
N LEU A 127 -2.03 -10.53 6.93
CA LEU A 127 -2.16 -10.55 5.47
C LEU A 127 -0.85 -10.82 4.74
N THR A 128 0.29 -10.79 5.42
CA THR A 128 1.58 -10.77 4.73
C THR A 128 1.98 -12.06 4.03
N GLN A 129 1.40 -13.19 4.44
CA GLN A 129 1.55 -14.50 3.78
C GLN A 129 0.23 -14.99 3.15
N ALA A 130 -0.85 -14.22 3.27
CA ALA A 130 -2.15 -14.61 2.73
C ALA A 130 -2.11 -14.55 1.18
N PRO A 131 -2.56 -15.61 0.47
CA PRO A 131 -2.68 -15.58 -0.98
C PRO A 131 -3.49 -14.38 -1.45
N HIS A 132 -3.10 -13.80 -2.59
CA HIS A 132 -3.72 -12.60 -3.17
C HIS A 132 -3.52 -11.29 -2.37
N PHE A 133 -2.90 -11.31 -1.18
CA PHE A 133 -2.58 -10.12 -0.37
C PHE A 133 -1.09 -9.94 -0.11
N HIS A 134 -0.34 -11.04 -0.01
CA HIS A 134 1.11 -11.00 0.20
C HIS A 134 1.82 -10.18 -0.88
N VAL A 135 2.91 -9.52 -0.52
CA VAL A 135 3.67 -8.65 -1.44
C VAL A 135 5.15 -9.05 -1.52
N GLY A 136 5.51 -10.27 -1.10
CA GLY A 136 6.91 -10.71 -1.00
C GLY A 136 7.65 -10.16 0.22
N GLY A 137 6.90 -9.86 1.29
CA GLY A 137 7.42 -9.22 2.50
C GLY A 137 7.44 -7.69 2.43
N SER A 138 7.36 -7.06 3.61
CA SER A 138 7.46 -5.61 3.78
C SER A 138 8.65 -5.29 4.68
N ILE A 139 9.33 -4.16 4.46
CA ILE A 139 10.37 -3.69 5.38
C ILE A 139 9.75 -2.74 6.39
N HIS A 140 9.94 -3.02 7.68
CA HIS A 140 9.34 -2.24 8.76
C HIS A 140 10.40 -1.44 9.52
N VAL A 141 10.31 -0.12 9.50
CA VAL A 141 11.17 0.76 10.29
C VAL A 141 10.39 1.32 11.45
N VAL A 142 10.75 0.96 12.68
CA VAL A 142 10.10 1.48 13.89
C VAL A 142 10.98 2.57 14.48
N VAL A 143 10.52 3.82 14.38
CA VAL A 143 11.18 4.96 15.02
C VAL A 143 10.86 4.93 16.51
N ASN A 144 11.73 4.24 17.26
CA ASN A 144 11.55 4.00 18.68
C ASN A 144 12.23 5.08 19.52
N ASN A 145 11.51 6.19 19.68
CA ASN A 145 11.86 7.27 20.59
C ASN A 145 11.48 6.98 22.07
N GLN A 146 10.96 5.79 22.36
CA GLN A 146 10.57 5.32 23.70
C GLN A 146 9.38 6.05 24.33
N VAL A 147 8.68 6.89 23.57
CA VAL A 147 7.55 7.70 24.06
C VAL A 147 6.52 7.99 22.96
N GLY A 148 5.27 7.65 23.25
CA GLY A 148 4.11 8.04 22.44
C GLY A 148 3.41 9.24 23.06
N PHE A 149 3.63 10.44 22.52
CA PHE A 149 3.13 11.69 23.12
C PHE A 149 3.64 11.83 24.57
N THR A 150 2.80 11.63 25.58
CA THR A 150 3.18 11.62 27.01
C THR A 150 3.25 10.22 27.61
N LEU A 151 2.99 9.17 26.82
CA LEU A 151 2.92 7.79 27.28
C LEU A 151 4.30 7.13 27.17
N PRO A 152 4.95 6.78 28.31
CA PRO A 152 6.21 6.07 28.27
C PRO A 152 6.04 4.64 27.75
N ALA A 153 7.11 4.11 27.13
CA ALA A 153 7.16 2.77 26.56
C ALA A 153 6.62 1.63 27.46
N ASN A 154 6.82 1.70 28.78
CA ASN A 154 6.36 0.67 29.73
C ASN A 154 4.85 0.69 30.00
N ARG A 155 4.13 1.72 29.53
CA ARG A 155 2.67 1.82 29.57
C ARG A 155 2.02 1.71 28.19
N GLY A 156 2.81 1.77 27.11
CA GLY A 156 2.32 1.67 25.73
C GLY A 156 2.20 0.25 25.17
N ARG A 157 2.66 -0.78 25.91
CA ARG A 157 2.62 -2.18 25.47
C ARG A 157 2.77 -3.15 26.63
N SER A 158 2.31 -4.39 26.43
CA SER A 158 2.39 -5.49 27.40
C SER A 158 3.57 -6.45 27.18
N SER A 159 4.52 -6.06 26.34
CA SER A 159 5.69 -6.86 25.96
C SER A 159 6.98 -6.06 26.13
N ARG A 160 8.12 -6.75 26.13
CA ARG A 160 9.42 -6.10 26.35
C ARG A 160 9.76 -5.16 25.19
N TYR A 161 9.57 -5.64 23.95
CA TYR A 161 9.97 -4.92 22.75
C TYR A 161 8.76 -4.48 21.95
N VAL A 162 8.86 -3.28 21.38
CA VAL A 162 7.88 -2.75 20.42
C VAL A 162 7.67 -3.70 19.24
N THR A 163 8.71 -4.43 18.86
CA THR A 163 8.73 -5.37 17.74
C THR A 163 8.04 -6.70 18.04
N ASP A 164 7.66 -6.97 19.29
CA ASP A 164 7.11 -8.27 19.68
C ASP A 164 5.76 -8.57 19.00
N LEU A 165 5.05 -7.56 18.50
CA LEU A 165 3.83 -7.76 17.70
C LEU A 165 4.08 -8.65 16.48
N ALA A 166 5.24 -8.50 15.82
CA ALA A 166 5.56 -9.25 14.62
C ALA A 166 5.89 -10.73 14.88
N LYS A 167 6.13 -11.12 16.14
CA LYS A 167 6.29 -12.53 16.49
C LYS A 167 5.05 -13.36 16.20
N ALA A 168 3.88 -12.71 16.06
CA ALA A 168 2.63 -13.36 15.69
C ALA A 168 2.69 -14.09 14.33
N ILE A 169 3.62 -13.70 13.45
CA ILE A 169 3.81 -14.33 12.12
C ILE A 169 5.16 -15.06 11.99
N ALA A 170 5.83 -15.38 13.10
CA ALA A 170 7.09 -16.12 13.14
C ALA A 170 8.26 -15.55 12.30
N THR A 171 8.23 -14.25 11.99
CA THR A 171 9.23 -13.57 11.15
C THR A 171 10.62 -13.43 11.81
N SER A 172 11.64 -13.31 10.97
CA SER A 172 13.02 -12.97 11.38
C SER A 172 13.14 -11.57 12.04
N HIS A 173 14.08 -11.38 12.97
CA HIS A 173 14.26 -10.13 13.73
C HIS A 173 15.73 -9.71 13.79
N THR A 174 16.09 -8.55 13.20
CA THR A 174 17.43 -7.92 13.33
C THR A 174 17.37 -6.70 14.25
N ARG A 175 18.36 -6.51 15.13
CA ARG A 175 18.36 -5.45 16.17
C ARG A 175 19.63 -4.59 16.14
N GLN A 176 19.49 -3.29 16.44
CA GLN A 176 20.61 -2.40 16.82
C GLN A 176 20.57 -2.00 18.31
N ARG A 177 21.74 -1.91 18.95
CA ARG A 177 21.95 -1.39 20.32
C ARG A 177 23.00 -0.26 20.41
N ARG A 178 23.68 0.13 19.32
CA ARG A 178 24.85 1.07 19.35
C ARG A 178 24.86 2.09 18.19
N PRO A 179 25.42 3.31 18.38
CA PRO A 179 25.39 4.41 17.39
C PRO A 179 26.51 4.26 16.32
N PRO A 180 26.59 5.13 15.28
CA PRO A 180 25.95 5.08 13.97
C PRO A 180 26.63 4.18 12.91
N ARG A 181 27.66 3.39 13.24
CA ARG A 181 28.49 2.72 12.20
C ARG A 181 27.71 1.72 11.31
N ASP A 182 26.66 1.07 11.81
CA ASP A 182 26.09 -0.11 11.15
C ASP A 182 24.59 -0.03 10.77
N LYS A 183 23.98 1.17 10.67
CA LYS A 183 22.58 1.27 10.18
C LYS A 183 22.46 0.71 8.75
N THR A 184 23.46 0.96 7.91
CA THR A 184 23.52 0.48 6.52
C THR A 184 23.67 -1.04 6.44
N ILE A 185 24.43 -1.66 7.34
CA ILE A 185 24.59 -3.12 7.39
C ILE A 185 23.28 -3.78 7.77
N ILE A 186 22.55 -3.21 8.74
CA ILE A 186 21.24 -3.74 9.12
C ILE A 186 20.26 -3.58 7.96
N CYS A 187 20.17 -2.41 7.33
CA CYS A 187 19.32 -2.23 6.14
C CYS A 187 19.66 -3.25 5.04
N ARG A 188 20.95 -3.54 4.82
CA ARG A 188 21.41 -4.54 3.86
C ARG A 188 20.98 -5.95 4.26
N ASN A 189 21.20 -6.34 5.52
CA ASN A 189 20.83 -7.66 6.03
C ASN A 189 19.30 -7.84 6.00
N THR A 190 18.56 -6.84 6.46
CA THR A 190 17.09 -6.75 6.36
C THR A 190 16.62 -6.96 4.93
N TYR A 191 17.16 -6.20 3.98
CA TYR A 191 16.82 -6.37 2.57
C TYR A 191 17.13 -7.78 2.08
N GLN A 192 18.33 -8.30 2.37
CA GLN A 192 18.72 -9.66 1.99
C GLN A 192 17.80 -10.73 2.59
N THR A 193 17.41 -10.60 3.85
CA THR A 193 16.50 -11.53 4.53
C THR A 193 15.10 -11.49 3.91
N THR A 194 14.54 -10.31 3.68
CA THR A 194 13.24 -10.16 2.99
C THR A 194 13.29 -10.80 1.59
N GLN A 195 14.36 -10.60 0.83
CA GLN A 195 14.52 -11.18 -0.51
C GLN A 195 14.78 -12.70 -0.52
N THR A 196 15.28 -13.25 0.60
CA THR A 196 15.57 -14.69 0.74
C THR A 196 14.35 -15.48 1.19
N TYR A 197 13.60 -14.95 2.15
CA TYR A 197 12.54 -15.66 2.85
C TYR A 197 11.13 -15.15 2.50
N GLU A 198 10.99 -14.12 1.65
CA GLU A 198 9.73 -13.41 1.38
C GLU A 198 9.05 -12.93 2.68
N ASP A 199 9.89 -12.64 3.67
CA ASP A 199 9.49 -12.58 5.06
C ASP A 199 9.35 -11.12 5.51
N SER A 200 8.36 -10.91 6.36
CA SER A 200 7.64 -9.63 6.39
C SER A 200 8.21 -8.61 7.35
N PHE A 201 9.30 -8.89 8.05
CA PHE A 201 9.68 -8.03 9.15
C PHE A 201 11.17 -7.99 9.38
N SER A 202 11.68 -6.79 9.51
CA SER A 202 13.07 -6.55 9.88
C SER A 202 13.17 -5.12 10.35
N VAL A 203 13.50 -4.95 11.64
CA VAL A 203 13.32 -3.67 12.34
C VAL A 203 14.63 -2.90 12.43
N LEU A 204 14.63 -1.71 11.83
CA LEU A 204 15.60 -0.69 12.17
C LEU A 204 15.06 0.12 13.36
N LEU A 205 15.65 -0.06 14.55
CA LEU A 205 15.40 0.80 15.71
C LEU A 205 16.29 2.04 15.61
N SER A 206 15.69 3.19 15.30
CA SER A 206 16.35 4.47 15.52
C SER A 206 15.81 5.09 16.80
N GLU A 207 16.65 5.17 17.82
CA GLU A 207 16.41 6.06 18.95
C GLU A 207 16.53 7.49 18.43
N ALA A 208 15.44 8.26 18.51
CA ALA A 208 15.44 9.69 18.17
C ALA A 208 14.68 10.42 19.28
N SER A 209 15.32 11.38 19.94
CA SER A 209 14.67 12.29 20.88
C SER A 209 13.76 13.25 20.10
N GLY A 210 12.52 13.45 20.57
CA GLY A 210 11.57 14.38 19.95
C GLY A 210 11.90 15.85 20.28
N GLU A 211 11.47 16.75 19.39
CA GLU A 211 11.35 18.19 19.67
C GLU A 211 10.13 18.47 20.56
N SER A 212 10.27 19.55 21.32
CA SER A 212 9.48 20.02 22.44
C SER A 212 7.98 20.23 22.16
N ASP A 213 7.15 19.41 22.79
CA ASP A 213 5.96 19.90 23.50
C ASP A 213 6.27 19.82 25.00
N GLU A 214 5.65 20.67 25.80
CA GLU A 214 5.80 20.85 27.25
C GLU A 214 5.72 19.52 28.05
N HIS A 215 6.79 18.71 27.98
CA HIS A 215 6.89 17.36 28.55
C HIS A 215 6.81 17.36 30.08
N SER A 216 6.96 18.53 30.71
CA SER A 216 6.95 18.75 32.15
C SER A 216 5.56 18.61 32.79
N LEU A 217 4.46 18.74 32.03
CA LEU A 217 3.13 18.84 32.66
C LEU A 217 2.48 17.49 33.05
N ARG A 218 2.87 16.35 32.45
CA ARG A 218 2.13 15.07 32.65
C ARG A 218 2.97 13.79 32.66
N VAL A 219 4.28 13.84 32.48
CA VAL A 219 5.14 12.64 32.59
C VAL A 219 5.70 12.56 34.02
N PRO A 220 5.27 11.60 34.87
CA PRO A 220 5.80 11.50 36.22
C PRO A 220 7.28 11.07 36.19
N ALA A 221 8.16 12.00 36.59
CA ALA A 221 9.47 11.82 37.25
C ALA A 221 10.35 10.58 36.90
N ARG A 222 10.37 10.12 35.65
CA ARG A 222 11.38 9.14 35.16
C ARG A 222 12.13 9.58 33.91
N VAL A 223 11.79 10.72 33.34
CA VAL A 223 12.70 11.47 32.47
C VAL A 223 13.08 12.70 33.30
N PRO A 224 14.23 12.71 34.00
CA PRO A 224 14.64 13.89 34.74
C PRO A 224 14.70 15.08 33.78
N GLU A 225 14.14 16.22 34.19
CA GLU A 225 14.40 17.50 33.52
C GLU A 225 15.93 17.65 33.38
N GLY A 226 16.43 17.65 32.14
CA GLY A 226 17.86 17.69 31.85
C GLY A 226 18.45 16.43 31.20
N CYS A 227 17.74 15.29 31.10
CA CYS A 227 18.33 14.07 30.52
C CYS A 227 18.70 14.18 29.03
N PHE A 228 18.07 15.12 28.29
CA PHE A 228 18.38 15.40 26.88
C PHE A 228 19.03 16.77 26.64
N ARG A 229 18.99 17.69 27.62
CA ARG A 229 19.69 18.97 27.51
C ARG A 229 21.17 18.73 27.79
N GLY A 230 22.02 18.92 26.78
CA GLY A 230 23.46 18.67 26.86
C GLY A 230 23.94 17.36 26.22
N LEU A 231 23.04 16.56 25.63
CA LEU A 231 23.44 15.47 24.74
C LEU A 231 23.75 16.02 23.35
N GLN A 232 24.86 15.56 22.79
CA GLN A 232 25.26 15.92 21.43
C GLN A 232 24.30 15.30 20.40
N LEU A 233 23.97 16.04 19.34
CA LEU A 233 23.06 15.54 18.31
C LEU A 233 23.71 14.37 17.56
N LEU A 234 22.91 13.35 17.21
CA LEU A 234 23.41 12.18 16.47
C LEU A 234 24.15 12.54 15.16
N PRO A 235 23.72 13.53 14.36
CA PRO A 235 24.49 14.01 13.20
C PRO A 235 25.87 14.53 13.58
N GLU A 236 26.00 15.30 14.67
CA GLU A 236 27.28 15.86 15.13
C GLU A 236 28.23 14.76 15.60
N ILE A 237 27.72 13.77 16.36
CA ILE A 237 28.49 12.58 16.76
C ILE A 237 28.96 11.81 15.51
N GLY A 238 28.10 11.69 14.49
CA GLY A 238 28.43 11.06 13.21
C GLY A 238 29.52 11.80 12.44
N ALA A 239 29.39 13.12 12.33
CA ALA A 239 30.31 14.04 11.66
C ALA A 239 31.71 14.03 12.31
N GLN A 240 31.75 14.11 13.65
CA GLN A 240 32.99 13.99 14.43
C GLN A 240 33.67 12.63 14.23
N ARG A 241 32.91 11.53 14.25
CA ARG A 241 33.45 10.20 13.99
C ARG A 241 33.95 9.99 12.57
N ALA A 242 33.38 10.71 11.60
CA ALA A 242 33.77 10.68 10.20
C ALA A 242 34.93 11.65 9.88
N GLY A 243 35.41 12.43 10.85
CA GLY A 243 36.47 13.42 10.64
C GLY A 243 36.05 14.61 9.77
N ARG A 244 34.74 14.90 9.67
CA ARG A 244 34.18 16.02 8.89
C ARG A 244 33.36 16.92 9.81
N PRO A 245 33.98 17.87 10.54
CA PRO A 245 33.27 18.69 11.52
C PRO A 245 32.32 19.71 10.87
N ASP A 246 32.52 20.05 9.60
CA ASP A 246 31.68 21.02 8.90
C ASP A 246 30.39 20.38 8.37
N VAL A 247 29.28 20.78 9.00
CA VAL A 247 27.95 20.68 8.39
C VAL A 247 27.93 21.69 7.24
N HIS A 248 27.78 21.22 6.01
CA HIS A 248 27.66 22.11 4.85
C HIS A 248 26.63 23.23 5.10
N GLU A 249 27.00 24.48 4.80
CA GLU A 249 26.05 25.58 4.75
C GLU A 249 24.87 25.21 3.83
N PRO A 250 23.63 25.59 4.18
CA PRO A 250 22.50 25.35 3.31
C PRO A 250 22.75 26.06 1.98
N SER A 251 22.94 25.28 0.92
CA SER A 251 22.96 25.80 -0.44
C SER A 251 21.69 26.62 -0.68
N THR A 252 21.83 27.77 -1.31
CA THR A 252 20.73 28.63 -1.74
C THR A 252 19.62 27.79 -2.37
N LEU A 253 18.41 27.89 -1.81
CA LEU A 253 17.22 27.26 -2.38
C LEU A 253 17.01 27.86 -3.77
N GLN A 254 17.31 27.08 -4.80
CA GLN A 254 17.11 27.50 -6.18
C GLN A 254 15.61 27.50 -6.46
N GLU A 255 15.06 28.68 -6.78
CA GLU A 255 13.68 28.85 -7.20
C GLU A 255 13.55 28.40 -8.66
N ASP A 256 13.38 27.09 -8.88
CA ASP A 256 12.95 26.61 -10.19
C ASP A 256 11.44 26.83 -10.36
N PRO A 257 10.97 27.32 -11.53
CA PRO A 257 9.56 27.51 -11.80
C PRO A 257 8.80 26.18 -11.67
N PHE A 258 7.70 26.26 -10.91
CA PHE A 258 6.95 25.11 -10.42
C PHE A 258 6.02 24.53 -11.49
N GLU A 259 6.36 23.35 -12.04
CA GLU A 259 5.42 22.55 -12.82
C GLU A 259 4.79 21.47 -11.92
N ILE A 260 3.50 21.60 -11.61
CA ILE A 260 2.75 20.60 -10.83
C ILE A 260 2.42 19.44 -11.75
N LYS A 261 3.36 18.52 -11.97
CA LYS A 261 3.02 17.19 -12.48
C LYS A 261 2.67 16.30 -11.30
N THR A 262 1.41 15.88 -11.24
CA THR A 262 0.98 14.93 -10.23
C THR A 262 1.43 13.53 -10.63
N TYR A 263 1.69 12.67 -9.65
CA TYR A 263 1.96 11.24 -9.86
C TYR A 263 0.86 10.56 -10.70
N PHE A 264 -0.37 11.06 -10.63
CA PHE A 264 -1.52 10.53 -11.37
C PHE A 264 -1.51 10.95 -12.84
N ASP A 265 -0.91 12.08 -13.20
CA ASP A 265 -0.81 12.50 -14.61
C ASP A 265 0.04 11.53 -15.44
N GLU A 266 1.04 10.89 -14.82
CA GLU A 266 1.86 9.87 -15.49
C GLU A 266 1.05 8.59 -15.75
N GLN A 267 0.33 8.09 -14.75
CA GLN A 267 -0.28 6.75 -14.80
C GLN A 267 -1.69 6.77 -15.38
N TRP A 268 -2.43 7.85 -15.14
CA TRP A 268 -3.86 7.96 -15.43
C TRP A 268 -4.12 9.06 -16.47
N PHE A 269 -3.19 9.24 -17.42
CA PHE A 269 -3.25 10.24 -18.49
C PHE A 269 -4.50 10.17 -19.39
N ARG A 270 -5.26 9.08 -19.32
CA ARG A 270 -6.54 8.89 -20.06
C ARG A 270 -7.78 9.22 -19.25
N THR A 271 -7.61 9.61 -17.98
CA THR A 271 -8.69 10.00 -17.09
C THR A 271 -8.73 11.51 -16.96
N THR A 272 -9.91 12.05 -16.69
CA THR A 272 -10.12 13.47 -16.47
C THR A 272 -10.85 13.66 -15.15
N ALA A 273 -10.74 14.85 -14.55
CA ALA A 273 -11.60 15.23 -13.44
C ALA A 273 -13.08 15.08 -13.86
N ALA A 274 -13.91 14.61 -12.93
CA ALA A 274 -15.34 14.49 -13.16
C ALA A 274 -15.97 15.89 -13.26
N PRO A 275 -16.88 16.13 -14.22
CA PRO A 275 -17.59 17.40 -14.30
C PRO A 275 -18.61 17.51 -13.16
N SER A 276 -19.09 18.73 -12.91
CA SER A 276 -20.18 18.97 -11.95
C SER A 276 -21.54 18.47 -12.45
N ALA A 277 -21.67 18.25 -13.76
CA ALA A 277 -22.90 17.77 -14.38
C ALA A 277 -23.04 16.25 -14.20
N VAL A 278 -24.28 15.79 -14.04
CA VAL A 278 -24.60 14.36 -14.09
C VAL A 278 -24.47 13.90 -15.54
N GLU A 279 -23.56 12.96 -15.78
CA GLU A 279 -23.36 12.36 -17.09
C GLU A 279 -24.11 11.03 -17.20
N THR A 280 -24.70 10.78 -18.36
CA THR A 280 -25.26 9.48 -18.74
C THR A 280 -24.30 8.76 -19.67
N TRP A 281 -24.17 7.45 -19.48
CA TRP A 281 -23.23 6.62 -20.23
C TRP A 281 -23.97 5.47 -20.89
N ASP A 282 -23.70 5.25 -22.18
CA ASP A 282 -24.12 4.03 -22.87
C ASP A 282 -23.22 2.87 -22.41
N THR A 283 -23.73 2.11 -21.44
CA THR A 283 -23.09 0.88 -20.95
C THR A 283 -23.63 -0.37 -21.63
N GLY A 284 -24.46 -0.23 -22.68
CA GLY A 284 -25.05 -1.35 -23.40
C GLY A 284 -24.00 -2.19 -24.15
N VAL A 285 -24.18 -3.51 -24.10
CA VAL A 285 -23.34 -4.49 -24.79
C VAL A 285 -24.19 -5.44 -25.63
N ASP A 286 -23.59 -5.96 -26.69
CA ASP A 286 -24.24 -6.91 -27.59
C ASP A 286 -24.78 -8.13 -26.82
N THR A 287 -26.03 -8.48 -27.08
CA THR A 287 -26.71 -9.55 -26.34
C THR A 287 -26.11 -10.93 -26.61
N ASN A 288 -25.51 -11.17 -27.79
CA ASN A 288 -24.84 -12.45 -28.08
C ASN A 288 -23.56 -12.56 -27.27
N LEU A 289 -22.85 -11.45 -27.08
CA LEU A 289 -21.70 -11.41 -26.20
C LEU A 289 -22.07 -11.68 -24.73
N LEU A 290 -23.17 -11.08 -24.25
CA LEU A 290 -23.66 -11.37 -22.89
C LEU A 290 -23.99 -12.87 -22.74
N LYS A 291 -24.66 -13.47 -23.73
CA LYS A 291 -24.92 -14.92 -23.73
C LYS A 291 -23.62 -15.73 -23.67
N LEU A 292 -22.60 -15.36 -24.46
CA LEU A 292 -21.29 -16.01 -24.43
C LEU A 292 -20.64 -15.93 -23.05
N VAL A 293 -20.62 -14.74 -22.43
CA VAL A 293 -20.04 -14.52 -21.10
C VAL A 293 -20.78 -15.33 -20.03
N ALA A 294 -22.12 -15.34 -20.06
CA ALA A 294 -22.89 -16.12 -19.10
C ALA A 294 -22.64 -17.63 -19.24
N VAL A 295 -22.56 -18.16 -20.47
CA VAL A 295 -22.21 -19.57 -20.69
C VAL A 295 -20.80 -19.87 -20.16
N LYS A 296 -19.83 -18.99 -20.44
CA LYS A 296 -18.46 -19.14 -19.94
C LYS A 296 -18.37 -19.08 -18.42
N SER A 297 -19.20 -18.27 -17.76
CA SER A 297 -19.20 -18.11 -16.30
C SER A 297 -19.54 -19.36 -15.49
N VAL A 298 -20.14 -20.36 -16.12
CA VAL A 298 -20.53 -21.63 -15.49
C VAL A 298 -19.95 -22.83 -16.21
N GLN A 299 -19.05 -22.60 -17.18
CA GLN A 299 -18.36 -23.65 -17.90
C GLN A 299 -17.20 -24.17 -17.05
N VAL A 300 -17.17 -25.48 -16.83
CA VAL A 300 -16.08 -26.17 -16.13
C VAL A 300 -15.37 -27.18 -17.05
N PRO A 301 -14.14 -27.59 -16.73
CA PRO A 301 -13.45 -28.68 -17.43
C PRO A 301 -14.23 -30.01 -17.39
N SER A 302 -14.01 -30.89 -18.36
CA SER A 302 -14.76 -32.16 -18.49
C SER A 302 -14.52 -33.14 -17.34
N ASP A 303 -13.36 -33.05 -16.69
CA ASP A 303 -12.93 -33.85 -15.55
C ASP A 303 -13.28 -33.21 -14.20
N PHE A 304 -13.96 -32.05 -14.20
CA PHE A 304 -14.32 -31.31 -12.99
C PHE A 304 -15.63 -31.83 -12.37
N HIS A 305 -15.58 -32.22 -11.10
CA HIS A 305 -16.71 -32.80 -10.37
C HIS A 305 -17.49 -31.72 -9.60
N VAL A 306 -18.49 -31.13 -10.25
CA VAL A 306 -19.37 -30.12 -9.63
C VAL A 306 -20.30 -30.76 -8.59
N HIS A 307 -20.56 -30.05 -7.48
CA HIS A 307 -21.58 -30.45 -6.53
C HIS A 307 -22.98 -30.58 -7.20
N PRO A 308 -23.71 -31.71 -7.04
CA PRO A 308 -24.94 -31.97 -7.80
C PRO A 308 -26.03 -30.90 -7.67
N HIS A 309 -26.15 -30.29 -6.49
CA HIS A 309 -27.11 -29.20 -6.28
C HIS A 309 -26.74 -27.92 -7.04
N LEU A 310 -25.44 -27.60 -7.16
CA LEU A 310 -24.97 -26.43 -7.90
C LEU A 310 -25.11 -26.62 -9.41
N ASP A 311 -24.81 -27.83 -9.91
CA ASP A 311 -25.06 -28.17 -11.31
C ASP A 311 -26.54 -27.96 -11.68
N LYS A 312 -27.45 -28.45 -10.83
CA LYS A 312 -28.90 -28.32 -11.06
C LYS A 312 -29.42 -26.89 -10.94
N VAL A 313 -29.08 -26.18 -9.86
CA VAL A 313 -29.73 -24.91 -9.51
C VAL A 313 -28.98 -23.71 -10.09
N HIS A 314 -27.64 -23.72 -10.04
CA HIS A 314 -26.83 -22.58 -10.45
C HIS A 314 -26.45 -22.66 -11.94
N ILE A 315 -25.80 -23.75 -12.36
CA ILE A 315 -25.29 -23.90 -13.73
C ILE A 315 -26.46 -24.04 -14.72
N LYS A 316 -27.27 -25.09 -14.59
CA LYS A 316 -28.42 -25.34 -15.47
C LYS A 316 -29.47 -24.24 -15.36
N GLY A 317 -29.69 -23.70 -14.16
CA GLY A 317 -30.61 -22.58 -13.93
C GLY A 317 -30.18 -21.30 -14.66
N ARG A 318 -28.90 -20.92 -14.60
CA ARG A 318 -28.37 -19.77 -15.34
C ARG A 318 -28.48 -19.99 -16.85
N LEU A 319 -28.10 -21.16 -17.35
CA LEU A 319 -28.17 -21.47 -18.78
C LEU A 319 -29.61 -21.40 -19.32
N ALA A 320 -30.61 -21.89 -18.56
CA ALA A 320 -32.01 -21.80 -18.94
C ALA A 320 -32.48 -20.34 -19.08
N ARG A 321 -32.22 -19.51 -18.05
CA ARG A 321 -32.61 -18.08 -18.06
C ARG A 321 -31.94 -17.29 -19.19
N ILE A 322 -30.68 -17.61 -19.50
CA ILE A 322 -29.93 -16.98 -20.59
C ILE A 322 -30.48 -17.36 -21.97
N ASN A 323 -30.88 -18.62 -22.14
CA ASN A 323 -31.50 -19.08 -23.38
C ASN A 323 -32.88 -18.46 -23.59
N GLU A 324 -33.68 -18.34 -22.52
CA GLU A 324 -35.01 -17.72 -22.56
C GLU A 324 -34.95 -16.19 -22.64
N GLY A 325 -33.87 -15.57 -22.16
CA GLY A 325 -33.67 -14.12 -22.15
C GLY A 325 -34.59 -13.38 -21.18
N LYS A 326 -35.12 -14.06 -20.16
CA LYS A 326 -36.05 -13.53 -19.15
C LYS A 326 -35.63 -13.96 -17.75
N ASP A 327 -36.15 -13.26 -16.74
CA ASP A 327 -35.99 -13.59 -15.32
C ASP A 327 -34.53 -13.79 -14.87
N LEU A 328 -33.63 -12.93 -15.38
CA LEU A 328 -32.24 -12.88 -14.96
C LEU A 328 -32.15 -12.45 -13.50
N ASP A 329 -31.46 -13.25 -12.68
CA ASP A 329 -31.22 -12.93 -11.28
C ASP A 329 -29.99 -12.03 -11.09
N TRP A 330 -29.84 -11.49 -9.88
CA TRP A 330 -28.77 -10.56 -9.54
C TRP A 330 -27.37 -11.13 -9.80
N ALA A 331 -27.14 -12.40 -9.46
CA ALA A 331 -25.84 -13.05 -9.65
C ALA A 331 -25.51 -13.22 -11.15
N THR A 332 -26.51 -13.49 -11.98
CA THR A 332 -26.30 -13.54 -13.43
C THR A 332 -26.02 -12.14 -13.97
N ALA A 333 -26.77 -11.12 -13.54
CA ALA A 333 -26.50 -9.74 -13.92
C ALA A 333 -25.11 -9.24 -13.49
N GLU A 334 -24.61 -9.66 -12.31
CA GLU A 334 -23.28 -9.31 -11.79
C GLU A 334 -22.15 -9.82 -12.70
N VAL A 335 -22.25 -11.06 -13.20
CA VAL A 335 -21.25 -11.62 -14.12
C VAL A 335 -21.36 -11.05 -15.53
N LEU A 336 -22.58 -10.64 -15.91
CA LEU A 336 -22.85 -10.01 -17.20
C LEU A 336 -22.45 -8.54 -17.27
N GLN A 337 -21.95 -7.93 -16.17
CA GLN A 337 -21.67 -6.50 -16.10
C GLN A 337 -20.78 -6.01 -17.25
N PRO A 338 -21.32 -5.12 -18.11
CA PRO A 338 -20.54 -4.40 -19.09
C PRO A 338 -20.12 -3.03 -18.53
N LEU A 339 -18.85 -2.64 -18.68
CA LEU A 339 -18.48 -1.25 -18.39
C LEU A 339 -17.33 -0.75 -19.25
N TRP A 340 -17.57 0.42 -19.83
CA TRP A 340 -16.63 1.22 -20.58
C TRP A 340 -15.84 2.19 -19.69
N LEU A 341 -14.68 2.62 -20.17
CA LEU A 341 -13.92 3.73 -19.60
C LEU A 341 -13.43 4.59 -20.76
N ARG A 342 -13.56 5.90 -20.58
CA ARG A 342 -13.28 6.93 -21.59
C ARG A 342 -11.91 6.77 -22.22
N SER A 343 -11.92 6.79 -23.56
CA SER A 343 -10.78 6.86 -24.50
C SER A 343 -10.47 5.56 -25.23
N LEU A 344 -11.12 5.37 -26.39
CA LEU A 344 -10.44 5.07 -27.66
C LEU A 344 -11.44 5.28 -28.82
N PRO A 345 -11.18 6.18 -29.79
CA PRO A 345 -12.01 6.33 -30.98
C PRO A 345 -11.94 5.14 -31.97
N TYR A 346 -11.21 4.07 -31.66
CA TYR A 346 -10.84 3.03 -32.64
C TYR A 346 -10.98 1.58 -32.15
N ARG A 347 -11.76 1.30 -31.11
CA ARG A 347 -12.13 -0.09 -30.76
C ARG A 347 -13.64 -0.29 -30.94
N THR A 348 -13.99 -0.98 -32.01
CA THR A 348 -15.35 -1.36 -32.41
C THR A 348 -15.89 -2.61 -31.69
N GLU A 349 -15.07 -3.27 -30.86
CA GLU A 349 -15.45 -4.49 -30.16
C GLU A 349 -15.77 -4.16 -28.69
N ARG A 350 -17.06 -4.13 -28.36
CA ARG A 350 -17.57 -3.96 -26.98
C ARG A 350 -17.58 -5.31 -26.27
N GLY A 351 -17.15 -5.38 -25.02
CA GLY A 351 -16.82 -6.61 -24.26
C GLY A 351 -17.41 -6.65 -22.85
N SER A 352 -17.32 -7.78 -22.14
CA SER A 352 -17.28 -7.74 -20.67
C SER A 352 -15.93 -7.13 -20.22
N LEU A 353 -15.83 -6.65 -18.97
CA LEU A 353 -14.62 -5.99 -18.44
C LEU A 353 -13.32 -6.75 -18.78
N LEU A 354 -13.34 -8.07 -18.59
CA LEU A 354 -12.19 -8.94 -18.84
C LEU A 354 -11.83 -9.02 -20.33
N MET A 355 -12.83 -9.06 -21.23
CA MET A 355 -12.62 -9.09 -22.67
C MET A 355 -12.09 -7.77 -23.22
N GLU A 356 -12.41 -6.65 -22.57
CA GLU A 356 -11.81 -5.34 -22.88
C GLU A 356 -10.36 -5.21 -22.39
N GLY A 357 -9.82 -6.25 -21.72
CA GLY A 357 -8.47 -6.24 -21.13
C GLY A 357 -8.41 -5.50 -19.80
N ARG A 358 -9.55 -5.28 -19.12
CA ARG A 358 -9.59 -4.72 -17.77
C ARG A 358 -9.51 -5.83 -16.76
N HIS A 359 -8.77 -5.61 -15.70
CA HIS A 359 -8.70 -6.54 -14.60
C HIS A 359 -9.79 -6.25 -13.57
N VAL A 360 -10.37 -7.31 -13.01
CA VAL A 360 -11.37 -7.24 -11.94
C VAL A 360 -10.83 -7.96 -10.72
N ARG A 361 -10.89 -7.32 -9.55
CA ARG A 361 -10.57 -7.92 -8.27
C ARG A 361 -11.81 -7.92 -7.40
N LEU A 362 -12.27 -9.11 -7.01
CA LEU A 362 -13.30 -9.28 -5.99
C LEU A 362 -12.60 -9.69 -4.68
N SER A 363 -12.84 -8.95 -3.60
CA SER A 363 -12.18 -9.15 -2.32
C SER A 363 -13.18 -9.00 -1.18
N GLY A 364 -13.12 -9.90 -0.21
CA GLY A 364 -13.98 -9.92 0.96
C GLY A 364 -14.16 -11.34 1.50
N GLU A 365 -14.84 -11.45 2.62
CA GLU A 365 -15.16 -12.73 3.24
C GLU A 365 -16.12 -13.54 2.36
N ASP A 366 -15.77 -14.80 2.09
CA ASP A 366 -16.57 -15.75 1.29
C ASP A 366 -16.95 -15.30 -0.12
N VAL A 367 -16.29 -14.28 -0.69
CA VAL A 367 -16.75 -13.65 -1.95
C VAL A 367 -16.79 -14.61 -3.14
N GLY A 368 -15.96 -15.65 -3.16
CA GLY A 368 -15.96 -16.67 -4.22
C GLY A 368 -17.29 -17.42 -4.35
N ARG A 369 -17.86 -17.84 -3.22
CA ARG A 369 -19.21 -18.44 -3.14
C ARG A 369 -20.31 -17.36 -3.11
N GLY A 370 -20.02 -16.28 -2.40
CA GLY A 370 -20.98 -15.30 -1.90
C GLY A 370 -21.60 -15.77 -0.58
N THR A 371 -21.82 -14.83 0.34
CA THR A 371 -22.41 -15.08 1.66
C THR A 371 -23.72 -15.88 1.55
N PHE A 372 -24.60 -15.49 0.63
CA PHE A 372 -25.88 -16.16 0.40
C PHE A 372 -25.83 -17.31 -0.64
N SER A 373 -24.65 -17.84 -0.95
CA SER A 373 -24.46 -18.92 -1.92
C SER A 373 -25.12 -18.65 -3.29
N HIS A 374 -24.99 -17.43 -3.78
CA HIS A 374 -25.64 -16.98 -5.01
C HIS A 374 -24.64 -16.77 -6.16
N ARG A 375 -23.37 -16.45 -5.84
CA ARG A 375 -22.41 -15.94 -6.82
C ARG A 375 -21.68 -17.04 -7.57
N HIS A 376 -21.00 -17.92 -6.83
CA HIS A 376 -20.20 -19.03 -7.35
C HIS A 376 -19.23 -18.63 -8.49
N VAL A 377 -18.51 -17.51 -8.34
CA VAL A 377 -17.39 -17.15 -9.25
C VAL A 377 -16.18 -18.05 -9.05
N MET A 378 -16.13 -18.80 -7.94
CA MET A 378 -15.18 -19.86 -7.69
C MET A 378 -15.94 -21.15 -7.40
N LEU A 379 -15.67 -22.18 -8.18
CA LEU A 379 -16.19 -23.54 -7.97
C LEU A 379 -15.12 -24.42 -7.34
N VAL A 380 -15.54 -25.40 -6.55
CA VAL A 380 -14.67 -26.36 -5.88
C VAL A 380 -15.01 -27.77 -6.35
N ASP A 381 -14.00 -28.45 -6.90
CA ASP A 381 -14.12 -29.83 -7.34
C ASP A 381 -14.35 -30.74 -6.12
N GLN A 382 -15.42 -31.55 -6.16
CA GLN A 382 -15.83 -32.37 -5.02
C GLN A 382 -14.93 -33.59 -4.78
N SER A 383 -14.11 -33.96 -5.75
CA SER A 383 -13.20 -35.11 -5.65
C SER A 383 -11.79 -34.69 -5.21
N THR A 384 -11.32 -33.52 -5.65
CA THR A 384 -9.94 -33.06 -5.43
C THR A 384 -9.82 -31.89 -4.46
N GLY A 385 -10.90 -31.14 -4.23
CA GLY A 385 -10.87 -29.88 -3.47
C GLY A 385 -10.23 -28.71 -4.22
N ASN A 386 -9.82 -28.91 -5.48
CA ASN A 386 -9.23 -27.86 -6.30
C ASN A 386 -10.27 -26.80 -6.67
N THR A 387 -9.81 -25.56 -6.77
CA THR A 387 -10.65 -24.43 -7.16
C THR A 387 -10.55 -24.16 -8.67
N TYR A 388 -11.65 -23.72 -9.26
CA TYR A 388 -11.73 -23.25 -10.63
C TYR A 388 -12.48 -21.91 -10.67
N LEU A 389 -11.94 -20.95 -11.42
CA LEU A 389 -12.44 -19.58 -11.59
C LEU A 389 -12.92 -19.34 -13.02
#